data_AF-A0A832LEP2-F1
#
_entry.id   AF-A0A832LEP2-F1
#
_cell.length_a   1.000
_cell.length_b   1.000
_cell.length_c   1.000
_cell.angle_alpha   90.00
_cell.angle_beta   90.00
_cell.angle_gamma   90.00
#
_symmetry.space_group_name_H-M   'P 1'
#
loop_
_entity.id
_entity.type
_entity.pdbx_description
1 polymer ?
#
loop_
_entity_poly.entity_id
_entity_poly.type
_entity_poly.pdbx_seq_one_letter_code
_entity_poly.pdbx_strand_id
1 'polypeptide(L)'
;MGMDQEKKIRRIDRAKDKSRAREKDSDRLKVEENVFDVPTLKILYTLSNKGIIKAMGGAISTGKEANVFHAEGQDKELAVKIYRIASSTFKTMDAYIMKDPRFTNIRNNKRDIIFAWTRKEFQNLKRAKSAGIRVPEPVLAEKNILIMEFMGEKEVPYPLLKSTHLEDEEAKLVFDIIVEYMRLLNKKANLVHADLSEYNILIDPNDLTPILIDMGQSVTLEHPNAREFLYRDVQNILRFFSRYGIKDKPEELLKKIQAE
;
A
#
# COMPACT_ATOMS: atom_id res chain seq x y z
N MET A 1 28.79 5.99 29.48
CA MET A 1 27.95 4.95 28.84
C MET A 1 27.61 5.21 27.36
N GLY A 2 28.09 6.28 26.70
CA GLY A 2 27.82 6.55 25.28
C GLY A 2 28.80 5.95 24.25
N MET A 3 30.07 5.76 24.62
CA MET A 3 31.12 5.31 23.67
C MET A 3 31.08 3.81 23.31
N ASP A 4 30.35 2.99 24.06
CA ASP A 4 30.27 1.53 23.83
C ASP A 4 29.16 1.15 22.82
N GLN A 5 28.15 2.02 22.65
CA GLN A 5 27.09 1.83 21.63
C GLN A 5 27.54 2.25 20.23
N GLU A 6 28.30 3.33 20.07
CA GLU A 6 28.88 3.74 18.78
C GLU A 6 29.90 2.72 18.25
N LYS A 7 30.66 2.08 19.14
CA LYS A 7 31.58 0.98 18.78
C LYS A 7 30.84 -0.31 18.41
N LYS A 8 29.62 -0.55 18.94
CA LYS A 8 28.77 -1.70 18.56
C LYS A 8 28.07 -1.50 17.21
N ILE A 9 27.64 -0.26 16.91
CA ILE A 9 27.12 0.11 15.59
C ILE A 9 28.22 -0.06 14.52
N ARG A 10 29.44 0.44 14.78
CA ARG A 10 30.60 0.21 13.89
C ARG A 10 31.07 -1.25 13.77
N ARG A 11 30.64 -2.14 14.68
CA ARG A 11 30.95 -3.59 14.62
C ARG A 11 29.99 -4.35 13.72
N ILE A 12 28.78 -3.82 13.50
CA ILE A 12 27.84 -4.29 12.49
C ILE A 12 28.37 -3.94 11.08
N ASP A 13 29.07 -2.81 10.94
CA ASP A 13 29.68 -2.36 9.67
C ASP A 13 30.91 -3.15 9.20
N ARG A 14 31.52 -4.04 10.00
CA ARG A 14 32.74 -4.77 9.61
C ARG A 14 32.64 -6.30 9.62
N ALA A 15 31.54 -6.88 10.12
CA ALA A 15 31.46 -8.32 10.40
C ALA A 15 30.46 -9.12 9.54
N LYS A 16 29.75 -8.51 8.58
CA LYS A 16 29.00 -9.25 7.55
C LYS A 16 29.42 -8.92 6.11
N ASP A 17 30.61 -8.35 5.96
CA ASP A 17 31.14 -7.78 4.73
C ASP A 17 31.97 -8.76 3.87
N LYS A 18 31.80 -10.09 3.95
CA LYS A 18 32.63 -11.04 3.15
C LYS A 18 31.95 -12.26 2.53
N SER A 19 30.63 -12.39 2.61
CA SER A 19 29.94 -13.46 1.87
C SER A 19 28.52 -13.04 1.47
N ARG A 20 28.38 -12.33 0.33
CA ARG A 20 27.37 -12.61 -0.74
C ARG A 20 27.04 -11.48 -1.71
N ALA A 21 27.63 -10.29 -1.65
CA ALA A 21 27.24 -9.22 -2.57
C ALA A 21 28.37 -8.75 -3.50
N ARG A 22 28.10 -8.82 -4.80
CA ARG A 22 28.89 -8.19 -5.88
C ARG A 22 28.64 -6.67 -5.87
N GLU A 23 29.50 -5.92 -6.56
CA GLU A 23 29.57 -4.44 -6.73
C GLU A 23 28.27 -3.63 -6.92
N LYS A 24 27.08 -4.25 -7.05
CA LYS A 24 25.78 -3.56 -7.14
C LYS A 24 25.25 -2.99 -5.80
N ASP A 25 25.81 -3.38 -4.67
CA ASP A 25 25.27 -3.02 -3.33
C ASP A 25 25.68 -1.63 -2.81
N SER A 26 26.78 -1.03 -3.31
CA SER A 26 27.25 0.27 -2.78
C SER A 26 26.31 1.43 -3.12
N ASP A 27 25.60 1.34 -4.25
CA ASP A 27 24.63 2.37 -4.65
C ASP A 27 23.27 2.16 -3.97
N ARG A 28 22.88 0.92 -3.65
CA ARG A 28 21.68 0.59 -2.84
C ARG A 28 21.80 1.14 -1.42
N LEU A 29 22.92 0.90 -0.75
CA LEU A 29 23.17 1.36 0.63
C LEU A 29 23.17 2.89 0.78
N LYS A 30 23.66 3.65 -0.23
CA LYS A 30 23.66 5.13 -0.20
C LYS A 30 22.27 5.75 -0.36
N VAL A 31 21.34 5.05 -1.02
CA VAL A 31 19.93 5.48 -1.12
C VAL A 31 19.22 5.26 0.22
N GLU A 32 19.56 4.21 0.97
CA GLU A 32 18.92 3.86 2.25
C GLU A 32 19.24 4.84 3.39
N GLU A 33 20.47 5.34 3.51
CA GLU A 33 20.86 6.24 4.62
C GLU A 33 20.18 7.62 4.59
N ASN A 34 19.77 8.12 3.42
CA ASN A 34 19.13 9.44 3.27
C ASN A 34 17.59 9.39 3.27
N VAL A 35 17.00 8.19 3.25
CA VAL A 35 15.55 8.03 3.13
C VAL A 35 14.87 7.80 4.49
N PHE A 36 15.57 7.22 5.46
CA PHE A 36 15.02 6.87 6.76
C PHE A 36 15.52 7.78 7.89
N ASP A 37 14.60 8.20 8.76
CA ASP A 37 14.99 8.83 10.01
C ASP A 37 15.46 7.79 11.05
N VAL A 38 16.28 8.23 12.01
CA VAL A 38 16.81 7.36 13.09
C VAL A 38 15.71 6.59 13.83
N PRO A 39 14.54 7.18 14.16
CA PRO A 39 13.43 6.43 14.74
C PRO A 39 12.91 5.28 13.88
N THR A 40 12.76 5.47 12.56
CA THR A 40 12.33 4.42 11.62
C THR A 40 13.35 3.28 11.58
N LEU A 41 14.65 3.60 11.48
CA LEU A 41 15.72 2.59 11.47
C LEU A 41 15.71 1.71 12.73
N LYS A 42 15.47 2.29 13.91
CA LYS A 42 15.36 1.52 15.17
C LYS A 42 14.20 0.52 15.15
N ILE A 43 13.10 0.86 14.49
CA ILE A 43 11.94 -0.02 14.37
C ILE A 43 12.26 -1.17 13.41
N LEU A 44 12.83 -0.87 12.24
CA LEU A 44 13.27 -1.89 11.28
C LEU A 44 14.26 -2.87 11.91
N TYR A 45 15.23 -2.38 12.69
CA TYR A 45 16.15 -3.23 13.44
C TYR A 45 15.42 -4.13 14.45
N THR A 46 14.43 -3.59 15.15
CA THR A 46 13.61 -4.36 16.11
C THR A 46 12.81 -5.45 15.38
N LEU A 47 12.23 -5.14 14.23
CA LEU A 47 11.48 -6.09 13.40
C LEU A 47 12.38 -7.19 12.84
N SER A 48 13.61 -6.86 12.47
CA SER A 48 14.61 -7.83 12.03
C SER A 48 15.04 -8.77 13.15
N ASN A 49 15.31 -8.25 14.36
CA ASN A 49 15.63 -9.09 15.52
C ASN A 49 14.48 -10.01 15.93
N LYS A 50 13.24 -9.62 15.65
CA LYS A 50 12.05 -10.47 15.87
C LYS A 50 11.87 -11.53 14.78
N GLY A 51 12.72 -11.56 13.76
CA GLY A 51 12.63 -12.50 12.63
C GLY A 51 11.53 -12.18 11.61
N ILE A 52 10.86 -11.02 11.73
CA ILE A 52 9.78 -10.62 10.81
C ILE A 52 10.36 -10.24 9.45
N ILE A 53 11.48 -9.49 9.46
CA ILE A 53 12.23 -9.09 8.28
C ILE A 53 13.62 -9.74 8.34
N LYS A 54 13.93 -10.62 7.39
CA LYS A 54 15.27 -11.23 7.26
C LYS A 54 16.26 -10.29 6.59
N ALA A 55 15.85 -9.63 5.51
CA ALA A 55 16.66 -8.68 4.76
C ALA A 55 15.77 -7.61 4.12
N MET A 56 16.25 -6.36 4.06
CA MET A 56 15.64 -5.31 3.24
C MET A 56 16.18 -5.43 1.82
N GLY A 57 15.31 -5.25 0.83
CA GLY A 57 15.65 -5.19 -0.59
C GLY A 57 15.55 -3.77 -1.14
N GLY A 58 15.54 -3.66 -2.46
CA GLY A 58 15.49 -2.37 -3.15
C GLY A 58 14.18 -1.60 -2.97
N ALA A 59 14.23 -0.30 -3.25
CA ALA A 59 13.02 0.52 -3.36
C ALA A 59 12.16 0.05 -4.54
N ILE A 60 10.89 -0.23 -4.28
CA ILE A 60 9.87 -0.57 -5.27
C ILE A 60 9.23 0.72 -5.80
N SER A 61 8.91 1.64 -4.89
CA SER A 61 8.26 2.91 -5.22
C SER A 61 8.72 4.01 -4.27
N THR A 62 9.02 5.18 -4.82
CA THR A 62 9.36 6.38 -4.04
C THR A 62 8.30 7.44 -4.27
N GLY A 63 7.57 7.77 -3.21
CA GLY A 63 6.44 8.70 -3.26
C GLY A 63 6.64 9.95 -2.42
N LYS A 64 5.73 10.92 -2.60
CA LYS A 64 5.70 12.12 -1.76
C LYS A 64 5.30 11.81 -0.31
N GLU A 65 4.40 10.83 -0.13
CA GLU A 65 3.78 10.49 1.15
C GLU A 65 4.39 9.25 1.80
N ALA A 66 4.78 8.25 1.00
CA ALA A 66 5.39 7.02 1.47
C ALA A 66 6.38 6.47 0.44
N ASN A 67 7.31 5.67 0.91
CA ASN A 67 8.19 4.85 0.08
C ASN A 67 7.88 3.37 0.35
N VAL A 68 7.95 2.53 -0.67
CA VAL A 68 7.72 1.09 -0.57
C VAL A 68 9.02 0.38 -0.93
N PHE A 69 9.43 -0.55 -0.07
CA PHE A 69 10.64 -1.35 -0.24
C PHE A 69 10.28 -2.82 -0.29
N HIS A 70 11.05 -3.57 -1.08
CA HIS A 70 11.04 -5.02 -0.99
C HIS A 70 11.71 -5.44 0.33
N ALA A 71 11.30 -6.58 0.88
CA ALA A 71 12.00 -7.25 1.96
C ALA A 71 11.77 -8.76 1.91
N GLU A 72 12.75 -9.52 2.39
CA GLU A 72 12.60 -10.95 2.61
C GLU A 72 11.98 -11.20 4.00
N GLY A 73 10.83 -11.88 4.03
CA GLY A 73 10.21 -12.37 5.25
C GLY A 73 10.68 -13.79 5.62
N GLN A 74 10.02 -14.39 6.61
CA GLN A 74 10.37 -15.75 7.02
C GLN A 74 10.06 -16.79 5.92
N ASP A 75 8.85 -16.78 5.40
CA ASP A 75 8.36 -17.78 4.44
C ASP A 75 7.85 -17.16 3.13
N LYS A 76 7.87 -15.83 3.01
CA LYS A 76 7.37 -15.09 1.85
C LYS A 76 8.08 -13.76 1.67
N GLU A 77 8.03 -13.23 0.45
CA GLU A 77 8.45 -11.86 0.14
C GLU A 77 7.47 -10.85 0.76
N LEU A 78 7.99 -9.70 1.18
CA LEU A 78 7.25 -8.65 1.88
C LEU A 78 7.42 -7.30 1.17
N ALA A 79 6.37 -6.49 1.21
CA ALA A 79 6.43 -5.07 0.91
C ALA A 79 6.43 -4.29 2.23
N VAL A 80 7.43 -3.42 2.41
CA VAL A 80 7.58 -2.53 3.57
C VAL A 80 7.28 -1.11 3.12
N LYS A 81 6.08 -0.64 3.42
CA LYS A 81 5.62 0.73 3.13
C LYS A 81 5.92 1.62 4.33
N ILE A 82 6.71 2.67 4.11
CA ILE A 82 7.20 3.60 5.13
C ILE A 82 6.68 4.99 4.81
N TYR A 83 5.80 5.49 5.66
CA TYR A 83 5.24 6.82 5.56
C TYR A 83 6.24 7.90 5.98
N ARG A 84 6.34 8.97 5.19
CA ARG A 84 7.30 10.06 5.39
C ARG A 84 6.77 11.04 6.43
N ILE A 85 7.49 11.22 7.53
CA ILE A 85 7.09 12.13 8.62
C ILE A 85 7.34 13.61 8.26
N ALA A 86 8.45 13.91 7.56
CA ALA A 86 8.89 15.28 7.31
C ALA A 86 8.23 15.96 6.09
N SER A 87 7.93 15.22 5.03
CA SER A 87 7.51 15.77 3.72
C SER A 87 6.02 15.70 3.42
N SER A 88 5.22 15.05 4.27
CA SER A 88 3.79 14.86 4.02
C SER A 88 3.09 16.22 4.02
N THR A 89 2.64 16.67 2.85
CA THR A 89 1.78 17.85 2.72
C THR A 89 0.40 17.50 3.27
N PHE A 90 0.19 17.80 4.56
CA PHE A 90 -1.06 17.56 5.31
C PHE A 90 -2.34 17.95 4.56
N LYS A 91 -2.28 18.92 3.65
CA LYS A 91 -3.42 19.45 2.91
C LYS A 91 -4.19 18.41 2.09
N THR A 92 -3.55 17.39 1.54
CA THR A 92 -4.24 16.32 0.78
C THR A 92 -4.87 15.28 1.70
N MET A 93 -4.20 15.00 2.81
CA MET A 93 -4.63 14.03 3.83
C MET A 93 -5.87 14.51 4.60
N ASP A 94 -6.03 15.82 4.78
CA ASP A 94 -7.16 16.43 5.51
C ASP A 94 -8.54 15.97 5.00
N ALA A 95 -8.71 15.82 3.69
CA ALA A 95 -9.98 15.44 3.08
C ALA A 95 -10.45 14.01 3.45
N TYR A 96 -9.51 13.13 3.78
CA TYR A 96 -9.76 11.71 4.09
C TYR A 96 -9.59 11.38 5.59
N ILE A 97 -8.99 12.29 6.37
CA ILE A 97 -8.78 12.16 7.83
C ILE A 97 -9.83 12.93 8.62
N MET A 98 -9.98 14.23 8.35
CA MET A 98 -10.64 15.14 9.29
C MET A 98 -12.12 14.81 9.48
N LYS A 99 -12.72 14.14 8.49
CA LYS A 99 -14.11 13.70 8.51
C LYS A 99 -14.27 12.19 8.73
N ASP A 100 -13.17 11.47 8.95
CA ASP A 100 -13.22 10.04 9.28
C ASP A 100 -13.37 9.87 10.81
N PRO A 101 -14.45 9.22 11.29
CA PRO A 101 -14.73 9.06 12.71
C PRO A 101 -13.56 8.44 13.50
N ARG A 102 -12.71 7.65 12.85
CA ARG A 102 -11.55 6.96 13.46
C ARG A 102 -10.43 7.91 13.88
N PHE A 103 -10.44 9.16 13.43
CA PHE A 103 -9.43 10.18 13.77
C PHE A 103 -9.90 11.24 14.76
N THR A 104 -11.17 11.20 15.17
CA THR A 104 -11.80 12.22 16.05
C THR A 104 -11.04 12.47 17.36
N ASN A 105 -10.42 11.44 17.93
CA ASN A 105 -9.69 11.52 19.21
C ASN A 105 -8.16 11.56 19.07
N ILE A 106 -7.64 11.81 17.87
CA ILE A 106 -6.20 11.79 17.61
C ILE A 106 -5.64 13.18 17.80
N ARG A 107 -4.52 13.27 18.55
CA ARG A 107 -3.82 14.54 18.76
C ARG A 107 -3.47 15.15 17.40
N ASN A 108 -3.73 16.45 17.24
CA ASN A 108 -3.49 17.18 16.00
C ASN A 108 -1.99 17.47 15.75
N ASN A 109 -1.11 16.50 16.01
CA ASN A 109 0.29 16.57 15.66
C ASN A 109 0.58 15.60 14.51
N LYS A 110 1.50 16.02 13.64
CA LYS A 110 1.75 15.35 12.37
C LYS A 110 2.12 13.88 12.51
N ARG A 111 2.92 13.55 13.51
CA ARG A 111 3.44 12.21 13.74
C ARG A 111 2.33 11.24 14.11
N ASP A 112 1.49 11.62 15.08
CA ASP A 112 0.42 10.75 15.57
C ASP A 112 -0.66 10.54 14.49
N ILE A 113 -0.89 11.55 13.63
CA ILE A 113 -1.74 11.42 12.44
C ILE A 113 -1.17 10.39 11.46
N ILE A 114 0.13 10.43 11.16
CA ILE A 114 0.75 9.46 10.27
C ILE A 114 0.66 8.05 10.85
N PHE A 115 0.90 7.88 12.14
CA PHE A 115 0.80 6.56 12.78
C PHE A 115 -0.63 6.01 12.75
N ALA A 116 -1.60 6.90 12.94
CA ALA A 116 -3.01 6.56 12.78
C ALA A 116 -3.35 6.18 11.34
N TRP A 117 -2.77 6.87 10.36
CA TRP A 117 -2.92 6.56 8.95
C TRP A 117 -2.36 5.16 8.61
N THR A 118 -1.15 4.86 9.05
CA THR A 118 -0.54 3.53 8.86
C THR A 118 -1.40 2.43 9.46
N ARG A 119 -1.95 2.66 10.66
CA ARG A 119 -2.92 1.74 11.29
C ARG A 119 -4.23 1.64 10.51
N LYS A 120 -4.74 2.75 9.96
CA LYS A 120 -5.94 2.76 9.11
C LYS A 120 -5.74 1.90 7.87
N GLU A 121 -4.63 2.06 7.15
CA GLU A 121 -4.35 1.24 5.96
C GLU A 121 -4.29 -0.25 6.33
N PHE A 122 -3.58 -0.59 7.41
CA PHE A 122 -3.53 -1.96 7.92
C PHE A 122 -4.93 -2.55 8.17
N GLN A 123 -5.80 -1.81 8.86
CA GLN A 123 -7.16 -2.28 9.15
C GLN A 123 -8.04 -2.34 7.89
N ASN A 124 -7.88 -1.40 6.96
CA ASN A 124 -8.61 -1.41 5.70
C ASN A 124 -8.21 -2.64 4.85
N LEU A 125 -6.92 -2.98 4.75
CA LEU A 125 -6.44 -4.20 4.09
C LEU A 125 -7.05 -5.45 4.74
N LYS A 126 -7.08 -5.54 6.08
CA LYS A 126 -7.70 -6.68 6.78
C LYS A 126 -9.19 -6.81 6.47
N ARG A 127 -9.94 -5.70 6.45
CA ARG A 127 -11.37 -5.68 6.11
C ARG A 127 -11.61 -6.11 4.67
N ALA A 128 -10.84 -5.57 3.73
CA ALA A 128 -10.93 -5.93 2.31
C ALA A 128 -10.63 -7.42 2.08
N LYS A 129 -9.56 -7.94 2.67
CA LYS A 129 -9.23 -9.37 2.61
C LYS A 129 -10.35 -10.23 3.18
N SER A 130 -10.91 -9.86 4.34
CA SER A 130 -12.02 -10.60 4.98
C SER A 130 -13.31 -10.56 4.14
N ALA A 131 -13.48 -9.56 3.29
CA ALA A 131 -14.59 -9.46 2.34
C ALA A 131 -14.41 -10.33 1.08
N GLY A 132 -13.26 -10.98 0.91
CA GLY A 132 -12.92 -11.80 -0.25
C GLY A 132 -12.23 -11.05 -1.40
N ILE A 133 -11.75 -9.84 -1.14
CA ILE A 133 -11.05 -9.02 -2.15
C ILE A 133 -9.57 -9.38 -2.16
N ARG A 134 -8.98 -9.56 -3.34
CA ARG A 134 -7.53 -9.72 -3.46
C ARG A 134 -6.83 -8.39 -3.18
N VAL A 135 -6.14 -8.35 -2.05
CA VAL A 135 -5.27 -7.27 -1.59
C VAL A 135 -3.98 -7.88 -1.02
N PRO A 136 -2.89 -7.09 -0.86
CA PRO A 136 -1.73 -7.54 -0.09
C PRO A 136 -2.14 -7.94 1.32
N GLU A 137 -1.80 -9.15 1.76
CA GLU A 137 -2.07 -9.55 3.14
C GLU A 137 -1.25 -8.69 4.12
N PRO A 138 -1.91 -7.92 5.01
CA PRO A 138 -1.19 -7.09 5.96
C PRO A 138 -0.60 -7.96 7.08
N VAL A 139 0.69 -7.77 7.36
CA VAL A 139 1.43 -8.52 8.39
C VAL A 139 1.47 -7.73 9.69
N LEU A 140 1.90 -6.47 9.63
CA LEU A 140 2.08 -5.63 10.83
C LEU A 140 2.06 -4.14 10.47
N ALA A 141 1.53 -3.32 11.38
CA ALA A 141 1.71 -1.88 11.36
C ALA A 141 2.36 -1.40 12.67
N GLU A 142 3.52 -0.77 12.58
CA GLU A 142 4.25 -0.21 13.71
C GLU A 142 4.67 1.22 13.38
N LYS A 143 4.09 2.18 14.10
CA LYS A 143 4.28 3.62 13.87
C LYS A 143 4.01 3.99 12.40
N ASN A 144 5.02 4.44 11.66
CA ASN A 144 4.93 4.85 10.25
C ASN A 144 5.25 3.71 9.25
N ILE A 145 5.43 2.48 9.73
CA ILE A 145 5.79 1.32 8.91
C ILE A 145 4.60 0.37 8.81
N LEU A 146 4.21 0.03 7.59
CA LEU A 146 3.29 -1.04 7.24
C LEU A 146 4.06 -2.15 6.52
N ILE A 147 3.96 -3.38 7.03
CA ILE A 147 4.48 -4.58 6.39
C ILE A 147 3.29 -5.38 5.86
N MET A 148 3.38 -5.79 4.60
CA MET A 148 2.37 -6.61 3.93
C MET A 148 3.02 -7.58 2.96
N GLU A 149 2.25 -8.52 2.43
CA GLU A 149 2.63 -9.41 1.33
C GLU A 149 3.19 -8.60 0.15
N PHE A 150 4.29 -9.07 -0.42
CA PHE A 150 4.76 -8.56 -1.71
C PHE A 150 3.94 -9.17 -2.84
N MET A 151 3.36 -8.31 -3.68
CA MET A 151 2.57 -8.71 -4.83
C MET A 151 3.49 -8.75 -6.06
N GLY A 152 4.27 -9.82 -6.16
CA GLY A 152 5.33 -9.96 -7.15
C GLY A 152 6.11 -11.25 -6.97
N GLU A 153 7.07 -11.48 -7.86
CA GLU A 153 7.95 -12.63 -7.83
C GLU A 153 9.40 -12.19 -8.03
N LYS A 154 10.33 -12.80 -7.28
CA LYS A 154 11.78 -12.60 -7.47
C LYS A 154 12.17 -11.11 -7.40
N GLU A 155 11.70 -10.41 -6.38
CA GLU A 155 11.88 -8.96 -6.18
C GLU A 155 11.20 -8.04 -7.21
N VAL A 156 10.48 -8.58 -8.20
CA VAL A 156 9.82 -7.79 -9.24
C VAL A 156 8.32 -7.68 -8.93
N PRO A 157 7.79 -6.46 -8.71
CA PRO A 157 6.36 -6.30 -8.46
C PRO A 157 5.56 -6.64 -9.72
N TYR A 158 4.36 -7.14 -9.53
CA TYR A 158 3.40 -7.29 -10.62
C TYR A 158 3.14 -5.95 -11.33
N PRO A 159 2.82 -5.96 -12.63
CA PRO A 159 2.54 -4.73 -13.36
C PRO A 159 1.25 -4.07 -12.85
N LEU A 160 1.24 -2.74 -12.91
CA LEU A 160 0.02 -1.96 -12.73
C LEU A 160 -0.92 -2.17 -13.91
N LEU A 161 -2.23 -2.16 -13.66
CA LEU A 161 -3.27 -2.20 -14.70
C LEU A 161 -3.04 -1.14 -15.78
N LYS A 162 -2.55 0.05 -15.41
CA LYS A 162 -2.15 1.09 -16.37
C LYS A 162 -1.18 0.59 -17.44
N SER A 163 -0.21 -0.21 -17.03
CA SER A 163 0.92 -0.69 -17.83
C SER A 163 0.68 -2.08 -18.42
N THR A 164 -0.41 -2.74 -18.05
CA THR A 164 -0.81 -4.03 -18.60
C THR A 164 -1.53 -3.85 -19.93
N HIS A 165 -1.07 -4.57 -20.94
CA HIS A 165 -1.81 -4.74 -22.20
C HIS A 165 -2.83 -5.86 -22.00
N LEU A 166 -4.07 -5.63 -22.43
CA LEU A 166 -5.17 -6.57 -22.32
C LEU A 166 -5.87 -6.60 -23.67
N GLU A 167 -6.26 -7.79 -24.11
CA GLU A 167 -7.22 -7.94 -25.21
C GLU A 167 -8.63 -7.57 -24.73
N ASP A 168 -9.57 -7.31 -25.66
CA ASP A 168 -10.92 -6.83 -25.31
C ASP A 168 -11.68 -7.80 -24.37
N GLU A 169 -11.55 -9.11 -24.59
CA GLU A 169 -12.18 -10.14 -23.74
C GLU A 169 -11.57 -10.20 -22.34
N GLU A 170 -10.25 -10.07 -22.23
CA GLU A 170 -9.52 -10.03 -20.96
C GLU A 170 -9.85 -8.76 -20.18
N ALA A 171 -9.91 -7.62 -20.86
CA ALA A 171 -10.29 -6.35 -20.27
C ALA A 171 -11.71 -6.42 -19.69
N LYS A 172 -12.64 -7.11 -20.37
CA LYS A 172 -13.98 -7.33 -19.85
C LYS A 172 -13.98 -8.18 -18.58
N LEU A 173 -13.21 -9.27 -18.55
CA LEU A 173 -13.06 -10.12 -17.37
C LEU A 173 -12.50 -9.32 -16.18
N VAL A 174 -11.38 -8.61 -16.37
CA VAL A 174 -10.74 -7.80 -15.34
C VAL A 174 -11.68 -6.71 -14.83
N PHE A 175 -12.39 -6.02 -15.73
CA PHE A 175 -13.41 -5.03 -15.36
C PHE A 175 -14.50 -5.63 -14.47
N ASP A 176 -15.06 -6.78 -14.83
CA ASP A 176 -16.13 -7.41 -14.07
C ASP A 176 -15.66 -7.83 -12.66
N ILE A 177 -14.41 -8.30 -12.52
CA ILE A 177 -13.81 -8.60 -11.21
C ILE A 177 -13.62 -7.32 -10.39
N ILE A 178 -13.11 -6.23 -10.98
CA ILE A 178 -12.94 -4.94 -10.28
C ILE A 178 -14.30 -4.41 -9.80
N VAL A 179 -15.33 -4.50 -10.62
CA VAL A 179 -16.69 -4.09 -10.24
C VAL A 179 -17.22 -4.91 -9.08
N GLU A 180 -16.98 -6.23 -9.07
CA GLU A 180 -17.35 -7.07 -7.94
C GLU A 180 -16.53 -6.71 -6.69
N TYR A 181 -15.25 -6.39 -6.81
CA TYR A 181 -14.46 -5.90 -5.68
C TYR A 181 -14.99 -4.58 -5.11
N MET A 182 -15.41 -3.65 -5.97
CA MET A 182 -16.05 -2.41 -5.52
C MET A 182 -17.35 -2.71 -4.75
N ARG A 183 -18.15 -3.68 -5.22
CA ARG A 183 -19.36 -4.15 -4.53
C ARG A 183 -19.04 -4.78 -3.19
N LEU A 184 -18.09 -5.72 -3.13
CA LEU A 184 -17.66 -6.38 -1.89
C LEU A 184 -17.08 -5.38 -0.89
N LEU A 185 -16.30 -4.41 -1.36
CA LEU A 185 -15.71 -3.37 -0.52
C LEU A 185 -16.80 -2.50 0.11
N ASN A 186 -17.80 -2.11 -0.69
CA ASN A 186 -18.94 -1.33 -0.23
C ASN A 186 -19.81 -2.13 0.76
N LYS A 187 -20.23 -3.33 0.37
CA LYS A 187 -21.27 -4.10 1.06
C LYS A 187 -20.76 -4.94 2.22
N LYS A 188 -19.65 -5.64 2.04
CA LYS A 188 -19.10 -6.54 3.06
C LYS A 188 -18.05 -5.87 3.91
N ALA A 189 -17.20 -5.04 3.30
CA ALA A 189 -16.16 -4.37 4.04
C ALA A 189 -16.62 -3.03 4.64
N ASN A 190 -17.78 -2.47 4.29
CA ASN A 190 -18.26 -1.14 4.71
C ASN A 190 -17.21 -0.03 4.46
N LEU A 191 -16.62 -0.06 3.26
CA LEU A 191 -15.55 0.83 2.80
C LEU A 191 -15.80 1.33 1.37
N VAL A 192 -15.23 2.49 1.06
CA VAL A 192 -15.01 2.98 -0.31
C VAL A 192 -13.51 3.19 -0.47
N HIS A 193 -12.94 2.76 -1.58
CA HIS A 193 -11.49 2.88 -1.80
C HIS A 193 -11.05 4.35 -1.78
N ALA A 194 -11.85 5.21 -2.39
CA ALA A 194 -11.70 6.66 -2.43
C ALA A 194 -10.45 7.16 -3.16
N ASP A 195 -9.78 6.31 -3.92
CA ASP A 195 -8.69 6.69 -4.82
C ASP A 195 -8.46 5.59 -5.87
N LEU A 196 -9.54 4.90 -6.27
CA LEU A 196 -9.41 3.74 -7.16
C LEU A 196 -9.19 4.22 -8.60
N SER A 197 -8.16 3.69 -9.22
CA SER A 197 -7.78 3.95 -10.62
C SER A 197 -6.83 2.86 -11.11
N GLU A 198 -6.46 2.89 -12.38
CA GLU A 198 -5.49 1.99 -12.99
C GLU A 198 -4.07 2.06 -12.40
N TYR A 199 -3.80 3.07 -11.56
CA TYR A 199 -2.54 3.27 -10.85
C TYR A 199 -2.48 2.55 -9.50
N ASN A 200 -3.62 2.13 -8.97
CA ASN A 200 -3.76 1.49 -7.65
C ASN A 200 -4.30 0.06 -7.76
N ILE A 201 -4.15 -0.54 -8.95
CA ILE A 201 -4.54 -1.92 -9.25
C ILE A 201 -3.32 -2.60 -9.88
N LEU A 202 -2.84 -3.68 -9.27
CA LEU A 202 -1.87 -4.59 -9.88
C LEU A 202 -2.61 -5.70 -10.61
N ILE A 203 -1.97 -6.31 -11.60
CA ILE A 203 -2.49 -7.47 -12.32
C ILE A 203 -1.53 -8.64 -12.12
N ASP A 204 -2.03 -9.75 -11.58
CA ASP A 204 -1.26 -11.00 -11.54
C ASP A 204 -1.05 -11.47 -12.99
N PRO A 205 0.20 -11.58 -13.48
CA PRO A 205 0.46 -11.95 -14.87
C PRO A 205 0.10 -13.42 -15.18
N ASN A 206 -0.13 -14.25 -14.16
CA ASN A 206 -0.43 -15.67 -14.36
C ASN A 206 -1.89 -15.94 -14.72
N ASP A 207 -2.82 -15.15 -14.17
CA ASP A 207 -4.26 -15.38 -14.32
C ASP A 207 -5.09 -14.11 -14.54
N LEU A 208 -4.42 -12.96 -14.70
CA LEU A 208 -5.01 -11.63 -14.87
C LEU A 208 -5.84 -11.14 -13.67
N THR A 209 -5.74 -11.80 -12.51
CA THR A 209 -6.49 -11.38 -11.32
C THR A 209 -6.05 -9.97 -10.90
N PRO A 210 -6.99 -9.00 -10.83
CA PRO A 210 -6.69 -7.69 -10.28
C PRO A 210 -6.44 -7.78 -8.78
N ILE A 211 -5.54 -6.94 -8.27
CA ILE A 211 -5.20 -6.82 -6.87
C ILE A 211 -5.29 -5.34 -6.49
N LEU A 212 -6.14 -5.01 -5.52
CA LEU A 212 -6.24 -3.63 -5.04
C LEU A 212 -5.10 -3.31 -4.07
N ILE A 213 -4.45 -2.16 -4.26
CA ILE A 213 -3.38 -1.65 -3.40
C ILE A 213 -3.69 -0.22 -2.94
N ASP A 214 -2.90 0.30 -1.99
CA ASP A 214 -3.03 1.67 -1.46
C ASP A 214 -4.39 1.98 -0.79
N MET A 215 -4.78 1.09 0.13
CA MET A 215 -6.00 1.22 0.93
C MET A 215 -5.91 2.30 2.04
N GLY A 216 -4.85 3.12 2.01
CA GLY A 216 -4.62 4.20 2.97
C GLY A 216 -5.69 5.28 2.91
N GLN A 217 -6.14 5.63 1.70
CA GLN A 217 -7.16 6.66 1.47
C GLN A 217 -8.59 6.18 1.75
N SER A 218 -8.81 4.87 1.85
CA SER A 218 -10.17 4.31 1.94
C SER A 218 -10.94 4.76 3.18
N VAL A 219 -12.19 5.15 2.97
CA VAL A 219 -13.09 5.72 3.99
C VAL A 219 -14.24 4.76 4.30
N THR A 220 -14.84 4.90 5.47
CA THR A 220 -16.08 4.18 5.81
C THR A 220 -17.29 4.80 5.10
N LEU A 221 -18.42 4.09 5.03
CA LEU A 221 -19.65 4.63 4.42
C LEU A 221 -20.28 5.76 5.24
N GLU A 222 -19.94 5.88 6.52
CA GLU A 222 -20.35 6.99 7.39
C GLU A 222 -19.62 8.30 7.04
N HIS A 223 -18.54 8.23 6.26
CA HIS A 223 -17.82 9.43 5.85
C HIS A 223 -18.74 10.33 4.99
N PRO A 224 -18.85 11.65 5.28
CA PRO A 224 -19.79 12.54 4.59
C PRO A 224 -19.64 12.54 3.06
N ASN A 225 -18.41 12.34 2.57
CA ASN A 225 -18.09 12.33 1.15
C ASN A 225 -17.99 10.90 0.56
N ALA A 226 -18.35 9.84 1.29
CA ALA A 226 -18.18 8.46 0.83
C ALA A 226 -18.86 8.19 -0.52
N ARG A 227 -20.07 8.74 -0.72
CA ARG A 227 -20.83 8.59 -1.98
C ARG A 227 -20.15 9.27 -3.15
N GLU A 228 -19.61 10.48 -2.94
CA GLU A 228 -18.88 11.23 -3.96
C GLU A 228 -17.59 10.50 -4.36
N PHE A 229 -16.85 9.99 -3.38
CA PHE A 229 -15.65 9.20 -3.62
C PHE A 229 -15.95 7.90 -4.39
N LEU A 230 -17.03 7.19 -4.04
CA LEU A 230 -17.42 5.99 -4.77
C LEU A 230 -17.80 6.31 -6.22
N TYR A 231 -18.52 7.41 -6.44
CA TYR A 231 -18.87 7.85 -7.79
C TYR A 231 -17.62 8.20 -8.61
N ARG A 232 -16.65 8.87 -8.00
CA ARG A 232 -15.35 9.15 -8.65
C ARG A 232 -14.58 7.87 -8.99
N ASP A 233 -14.51 6.91 -8.07
CA ASP A 233 -13.88 5.62 -8.30
C ASP A 233 -14.53 4.91 -9.51
N VAL A 234 -15.88 4.90 -9.57
CA VAL A 234 -16.65 4.36 -10.72
C VAL A 234 -16.27 5.07 -12.03
N GLN A 235 -16.21 6.39 -12.03
CA GLN A 235 -15.85 7.16 -13.22
C GLN A 235 -14.42 6.89 -13.69
N ASN A 236 -13.47 6.71 -12.76
CA ASN A 236 -12.09 6.39 -13.10
C ASN A 236 -11.98 5.01 -13.78
N ILE A 237 -12.63 4.00 -13.20
CA ILE A 237 -12.64 2.64 -13.76
C ILE A 237 -13.29 2.64 -15.15
N LEU A 238 -14.48 3.26 -15.30
CA LEU A 238 -15.15 3.34 -16.61
C LEU A 238 -14.30 4.09 -17.64
N ARG A 239 -13.66 5.19 -17.25
CA ARG A 239 -12.78 5.95 -18.15
C ARG A 239 -11.64 5.09 -18.66
N PHE A 240 -10.96 4.35 -17.77
CA PHE A 240 -9.87 3.48 -18.17
C PHE A 240 -10.35 2.38 -19.12
N PHE A 241 -11.46 1.72 -18.79
CA PHE A 241 -11.97 0.59 -19.56
C PHE A 241 -12.72 0.99 -20.86
N SER A 242 -13.05 2.27 -21.04
CA SER A 242 -13.66 2.76 -22.28
C SER A 242 -12.82 2.51 -23.54
N ARG A 243 -11.49 2.42 -23.38
CA ARG A 243 -10.55 2.10 -24.46
C ARG A 243 -10.68 0.65 -24.98
N TYR A 244 -11.31 -0.22 -24.20
CA TYR A 244 -11.62 -1.62 -24.54
C TYR A 244 -13.11 -1.81 -24.89
N GLY A 245 -13.77 -0.74 -25.34
CA GLY A 245 -15.16 -0.80 -25.79
C GLY A 245 -16.23 -0.87 -24.69
N ILE A 246 -15.85 -0.81 -23.41
CA ILE A 246 -16.82 -0.79 -22.29
C ILE A 246 -17.51 0.58 -22.22
N LYS A 247 -18.83 0.59 -22.37
CA LYS A 247 -19.67 1.81 -22.49
C LYS A 247 -20.73 1.95 -21.40
N ASP A 248 -20.56 1.22 -20.30
CA ASP A 248 -21.45 1.28 -19.14
C ASP A 248 -21.56 2.72 -18.59
N LYS A 249 -22.75 3.08 -18.09
CA LYS A 249 -22.98 4.39 -17.48
C LYS A 249 -22.63 4.40 -15.99
N PRO A 250 -22.00 5.47 -15.47
CA PRO A 250 -21.66 5.58 -14.05
C PRO A 250 -22.84 5.30 -13.10
N GLU A 251 -24.04 5.79 -13.44
CA GLU A 251 -25.24 5.63 -12.61
C GLU A 251 -25.72 4.18 -12.54
N GLU A 252 -25.60 3.44 -13.65
CA GLU A 252 -25.97 2.02 -13.73
C GLU A 252 -24.97 1.16 -12.95
N LEU A 253 -23.67 1.44 -13.10
CA LEU A 253 -22.63 0.74 -12.37
C LEU A 253 -22.71 1.01 -10.86
N LEU A 254 -22.98 2.25 -10.46
CA LEU A 254 -23.19 2.61 -9.07
C LEU A 254 -24.37 1.84 -8.47
N LYS A 255 -25.49 1.74 -9.20
CA LYS A 255 -26.64 0.91 -8.77
C LYS A 255 -26.27 -0.55 -8.63
N LYS A 256 -25.47 -1.12 -9.54
CA LYS A 256 -24.99 -2.52 -9.45
C LYS A 256 -24.13 -2.73 -8.20
N ILE A 257 -23.22 -1.80 -7.90
CA ILE A 257 -22.37 -1.83 -6.70
C ILE A 257 -23.19 -1.67 -5.41
N GLN A 258 -24.28 -0.90 -5.46
CA GLN A 258 -25.13 -0.60 -4.31
C GLN A 258 -26.38 -1.47 -4.20
N ALA A 259 -26.60 -2.40 -5.14
CA ALA A 259 -27.70 -3.36 -5.08
C ALA A 259 -27.54 -4.30 -3.87
N GLU A 260 -28.67 -4.80 -3.36
CA GLU A 260 -28.72 -5.78 -2.26
C GLU A 260 -28.16 -7.14 -2.68
#